data_AF-A0A0F7VGK1-F1
#
_entry.id   AF-A0A0F7VGK1-F1
#
_cell.length_a   1.000
_cell.length_b   1.000
_cell.length_c   1.000
_cell.angle_alpha   90.00
_cell.angle_beta   90.00
_cell.angle_gamma   90.00
#
_symmetry.space_group_name_H-M   'P 1'
#
loop_
_entity.id
_entity.type
_entity.pdbx_description
1 polymer ?
#
loop_
_entity_poly.entity_id
_entity_poly.type
_entity_poly.pdbx_seq_one_letter_code
_entity_poly.pdbx_strand_id
1 'polypeptide(L)'
;MLLSFIRTVRFDMLNMTHFCCHRGKGLGQTWNFDPHPDFIDIGKILKEEQSMIEALEAEMQRHTSESLDTLKFIWMGMMKKVYDGVSGGSQAQMKETNSFPSQYLDYKKDTFNLSVVIDPDDIFRYDLAQKLSEYAFWLQHEYSRTLDHPQGSLFKEGWHAKRMSWLTKLVNTMGISVQKIKQVMEGIHLEETSSEKIDAKAIVDQFWTSLRASSWNYA
;
A
#
# COMPACT_ATOMS: atom_id res chain seq x y z
N MET A 1 6.63 13.18 -4.56
CA MET A 1 6.55 11.75 -4.19
C MET A 1 5.19 11.37 -3.61
N LEU A 2 4.62 12.08 -2.63
CA LEU A 2 3.27 11.71 -2.13
C LEU A 2 2.13 12.04 -3.10
N LEU A 3 2.21 13.17 -3.81
CA LEU A 3 1.26 13.53 -4.86
C LEU A 3 1.20 12.50 -6.00
N SER A 4 2.33 11.88 -6.37
CA SER A 4 2.33 10.83 -7.38
C SER A 4 1.59 9.57 -6.89
N PHE A 5 1.71 9.20 -5.61
CA PHE A 5 0.92 8.10 -5.05
C PHE A 5 -0.57 8.41 -5.00
N ILE A 6 -0.95 9.63 -4.60
CA ILE A 6 -2.35 10.08 -4.63
C ILE A 6 -2.89 10.04 -6.06
N ARG A 7 -2.11 10.52 -7.04
CA ARG A 7 -2.47 10.47 -8.47
C ARG A 7 -2.71 9.04 -8.94
N THR A 8 -1.81 8.11 -8.63
CA THR A 8 -1.95 6.70 -9.00
C THR A 8 -3.22 6.10 -8.41
N VAL A 9 -3.43 6.21 -7.09
CA VAL A 9 -4.63 5.65 -6.45
C VAL A 9 -5.90 6.26 -7.02
N ARG A 10 -5.92 7.57 -7.32
CA ARG A 10 -7.08 8.21 -7.98
C ARG A 10 -7.31 7.72 -9.39
N PHE A 11 -6.25 7.56 -10.15
CA PHE A 11 -6.31 7.04 -11.51
C PHE A 11 -6.93 5.62 -11.51
N ASP A 12 -6.53 4.77 -10.56
CA ASP A 12 -7.08 3.42 -10.39
C ASP A 12 -8.55 3.47 -9.93
N MET A 13 -8.89 4.32 -8.95
CA MET A 13 -10.28 4.51 -8.49
C MET A 13 -11.22 5.01 -9.61
N LEU A 14 -10.70 5.75 -10.59
CA LEU A 14 -11.43 6.22 -11.76
C LEU A 14 -11.50 5.16 -12.87
N ASN A 15 -10.87 3.99 -12.70
CA ASN A 15 -10.77 2.90 -13.68
C ASN A 15 -10.24 3.36 -15.06
N MET A 16 -9.31 4.31 -15.06
CA MET A 16 -8.83 4.94 -16.30
C MET A 16 -8.00 4.00 -17.19
N THR A 17 -7.41 2.93 -16.67
CA THR A 17 -6.69 1.89 -17.44
C THR A 17 -7.58 0.98 -18.28
N HIS A 18 -8.89 1.01 -18.05
CA HIS A 18 -9.78 -0.10 -18.35
C HIS A 18 -11.02 0.30 -19.14
N PHE A 19 -11.14 1.57 -19.50
CA PHE A 19 -12.35 2.10 -20.12
C PHE A 19 -12.62 1.53 -21.52
N CYS A 20 -11.57 1.30 -22.32
CA CYS A 20 -11.63 0.61 -23.60
C CYS A 20 -11.77 -0.93 -23.45
N CYS A 21 -11.14 -1.53 -22.43
CA CYS A 21 -11.04 -2.99 -22.28
C CYS A 21 -12.18 -3.66 -21.49
N HIS A 22 -13.00 -2.91 -20.73
CA HIS A 22 -14.05 -3.45 -19.84
C HIS A 22 -15.49 -3.22 -20.32
N ARG A 23 -15.70 -2.67 -21.51
CA ARG A 23 -17.04 -2.68 -22.15
C ARG A 23 -17.43 -4.07 -22.68
N GLY A 24 -16.48 -5.01 -22.74
CA GLY A 24 -16.74 -6.45 -22.68
C GLY A 24 -16.37 -6.97 -21.29
N LYS A 25 -17.03 -8.04 -20.80
CA LYS A 25 -16.69 -8.65 -19.51
C LYS A 25 -15.19 -8.90 -19.45
N GLY A 26 -14.53 -8.35 -18.41
CA GLY A 26 -13.08 -8.21 -18.34
C GLY A 26 -12.28 -9.49 -18.61
N LEU A 27 -10.99 -9.30 -18.90
CA LEU A 27 -10.00 -10.33 -19.24
C LEU A 27 -9.77 -11.34 -18.11
N GLY A 28 -10.76 -12.19 -17.82
CA GLY A 28 -10.71 -13.16 -16.72
C GLY A 28 -11.65 -14.35 -16.90
N GLN A 29 -12.31 -14.50 -18.05
CA GLN A 29 -12.96 -15.75 -18.41
C GLN A 29 -12.53 -16.08 -19.83
N THR A 30 -12.00 -17.30 -20.00
CA THR A 30 -11.93 -18.10 -21.23
C THR A 30 -12.25 -17.37 -22.52
N TRP A 31 -11.36 -17.46 -23.53
CA TRP A 31 -11.45 -17.10 -24.97
C TRP A 31 -12.80 -17.35 -25.69
N ASN A 32 -13.90 -16.98 -25.09
CA ASN A 32 -15.21 -16.81 -25.65
C ASN A 32 -15.27 -15.32 -25.92
N PHE A 33 -14.91 -14.97 -27.16
CA PHE A 33 -15.21 -13.66 -27.71
C PHE A 33 -16.72 -13.46 -27.55
N ASP A 34 -17.15 -12.76 -26.50
CA ASP A 34 -18.46 -12.11 -26.49
C ASP A 34 -18.53 -11.29 -27.80
N PRO A 35 -19.68 -11.27 -28.49
CA PRO A 35 -19.81 -10.56 -29.74
C PRO A 35 -19.32 -9.13 -29.55
N HIS A 36 -18.32 -8.76 -30.36
CA HIS A 36 -17.82 -7.39 -30.42
C HIS A 36 -19.05 -6.47 -30.49
N PRO A 37 -19.21 -5.48 -29.59
CA PRO A 37 -20.33 -4.58 -29.72
C PRO A 37 -20.29 -3.98 -31.12
N ASP A 38 -21.36 -4.19 -31.89
CA ASP A 38 -21.44 -3.85 -33.32
C ASP A 38 -21.18 -2.35 -33.59
N PHE A 39 -21.15 -1.53 -32.54
CA PHE A 39 -20.74 -0.14 -32.60
C PHE A 39 -20.05 0.32 -31.31
N ILE A 40 -18.72 0.49 -31.36
CA ILE A 40 -17.96 1.20 -30.35
C ILE A 40 -17.91 2.68 -30.76
N ASP A 41 -18.65 3.53 -30.06
CA ASP A 41 -18.54 4.99 -30.23
C ASP A 41 -17.24 5.49 -29.60
N ILE A 42 -16.19 5.54 -30.42
CA ILE A 42 -14.86 6.03 -30.06
C ILE A 42 -14.94 7.50 -29.61
N GLY A 43 -15.78 8.32 -30.23
CA GLY A 43 -15.92 9.74 -29.89
C GLY A 43 -16.48 9.93 -28.48
N LYS A 44 -17.46 9.11 -28.10
CA LYS A 44 -18.00 9.09 -26.73
C LYS A 44 -16.95 8.61 -25.72
N ILE A 45 -16.17 7.57 -26.05
CA ILE A 45 -15.09 7.07 -25.18
C ILE A 45 -14.05 8.15 -24.93
N LEU A 46 -13.55 8.80 -25.98
CA LEU A 46 -12.55 9.85 -25.86
C LEU A 46 -13.05 11.04 -25.03
N LYS A 47 -14.33 11.41 -25.17
CA LYS A 47 -14.93 12.47 -24.37
C LYS A 47 -15.04 12.10 -22.89
N GLU A 48 -15.41 10.87 -22.58
CA GLU A 48 -15.49 10.36 -21.21
C GLU A 48 -14.09 10.26 -20.58
N GLU A 49 -13.09 9.72 -21.30
CA GLU A 49 -11.70 9.67 -20.86
C GLU A 49 -11.12 11.06 -20.60
N GLN A 50 -11.36 12.01 -21.51
CA GLN A 50 -10.92 13.40 -21.37
C GLN A 50 -11.52 14.05 -20.12
N SER A 51 -12.82 13.83 -19.86
CA SER A 51 -13.47 14.34 -18.64
C SER A 51 -12.86 13.76 -17.36
N MET A 52 -12.42 12.50 -17.37
CA MET A 52 -11.74 11.88 -16.21
C MET A 52 -10.34 12.44 -16.01
N ILE A 53 -9.59 12.65 -17.10
CA ILE A 53 -8.26 13.29 -17.05
C ILE A 53 -8.38 14.70 -16.47
N GLU A 54 -9.33 15.50 -16.94
CA GLU A 54 -9.56 16.86 -16.44
C GLU A 54 -9.91 16.88 -14.96
N ALA A 55 -10.76 15.95 -14.50
CA ALA A 55 -11.10 15.82 -13.09
C ALA A 55 -9.87 15.44 -12.23
N LEU A 56 -9.06 14.50 -12.70
CA LEU A 56 -7.83 14.08 -12.03
C LEU A 56 -6.82 15.23 -11.95
N GLU A 57 -6.63 15.98 -13.04
CA GLU A 57 -5.70 17.11 -13.08
C GLU A 57 -6.15 18.25 -12.18
N ALA A 58 -7.45 18.58 -12.17
CA ALA A 58 -8.00 19.58 -11.27
C ALA A 58 -7.83 19.17 -9.79
N GLU A 59 -8.00 17.89 -9.47
CA GLU A 59 -7.73 17.38 -8.12
C GLU A 59 -6.24 17.45 -7.76
N MET A 60 -5.35 17.05 -8.67
CA MET A 60 -3.91 17.11 -8.43
C MET A 60 -3.44 18.56 -8.24
N GLN A 61 -3.97 19.49 -9.02
CA GLN A 61 -3.64 20.90 -8.91
C GLN A 61 -4.07 21.46 -7.55
N ARG A 62 -5.27 21.12 -7.06
CA ARG A 62 -5.70 21.49 -5.69
C ARG A 62 -4.76 20.95 -4.62
N HIS A 63 -4.23 19.75 -4.81
CA HIS A 63 -3.33 19.12 -3.85
C HIS A 63 -1.89 19.68 -3.88
N THR A 64 -1.50 20.43 -4.92
CA THR A 64 -0.15 21.02 -4.97
C THR A 64 0.13 22.04 -3.87
N SER A 65 -0.90 22.75 -3.40
CA SER A 65 -0.78 23.74 -2.32
C SER A 65 -1.00 23.17 -0.92
N GLU A 66 -1.28 21.87 -0.79
CA GLU A 66 -1.60 21.24 0.48
C GLU A 66 -0.34 20.91 1.30
N SER A 67 -0.49 20.93 2.62
CA SER A 67 0.59 20.52 3.53
C SER A 67 0.89 19.03 3.39
N LEU A 68 2.13 18.62 3.70
CA LEU A 68 2.51 17.19 3.67
C LEU A 68 1.63 16.34 4.59
N ASP A 69 1.21 16.85 5.74
CA ASP A 69 0.36 16.10 6.67
C ASP A 69 -1.07 15.98 6.16
N THR A 70 -1.60 17.01 5.49
CA THR A 70 -2.88 16.93 4.77
C THR A 70 -2.82 15.87 3.68
N LEU A 71 -1.76 15.88 2.86
CA LEU A 71 -1.57 14.91 1.79
C LEU A 71 -1.48 13.47 2.32
N LYS A 72 -0.84 13.24 3.47
CA LYS A 72 -0.80 11.91 4.10
C LYS A 72 -2.20 11.46 4.50
N PHE A 73 -2.99 12.34 5.11
CA PHE A 73 -4.35 12.02 5.53
C PHE A 73 -5.24 11.68 4.33
N ILE A 74 -5.15 12.50 3.27
CA ILE A 74 -5.83 12.25 1.99
C ILE A 74 -5.45 10.87 1.44
N TRP A 75 -4.15 10.57 1.36
CA TRP A 75 -3.67 9.29 0.87
C TRP A 75 -4.16 8.12 1.72
N MET A 76 -4.06 8.18 3.06
CA MET A 76 -4.57 7.13 3.95
C MET A 76 -6.06 6.90 3.78
N GLY A 77 -6.85 7.97 3.63
CA GLY A 77 -8.29 7.87 3.38
C GLY A 77 -8.63 7.20 2.05
N MET A 78 -7.83 7.45 1.00
CA MET A 78 -7.98 6.74 -0.28
C MET A 78 -7.64 5.26 -0.15
N MET A 79 -6.53 4.92 0.51
CA MET A 79 -6.13 3.53 0.76
C MET A 79 -7.19 2.78 1.56
N LYS A 80 -7.81 3.43 2.55
CA LYS A 80 -8.94 2.86 3.29
C LYS A 80 -10.11 2.52 2.36
N LYS A 81 -10.51 3.44 1.47
CA LYS A 81 -11.61 3.21 0.53
C LYS A 81 -11.33 2.04 -0.41
N VAL A 82 -10.09 1.92 -0.89
CA VAL A 82 -9.66 0.78 -1.70
C VAL A 82 -9.79 -0.52 -0.90
N TYR A 83 -9.26 -0.55 0.32
CA TYR A 83 -9.34 -1.71 1.21
C TYR A 83 -10.79 -2.11 1.55
N ASP A 84 -11.63 -1.15 1.94
CA ASP A 84 -13.03 -1.38 2.27
C ASP A 84 -13.82 -1.86 1.04
N GLY A 85 -13.49 -1.33 -0.15
CA GLY A 85 -14.08 -1.75 -1.43
C GLY A 85 -13.72 -3.20 -1.81
N VAL A 86 -12.47 -3.60 -1.59
CA VAL A 86 -12.01 -5.00 -1.79
C VAL A 86 -12.63 -5.94 -0.74
N SER A 87 -12.85 -5.47 0.48
CA SER A 87 -13.42 -6.28 1.58
C SER A 87 -14.94 -6.44 1.50
N GLY A 88 -15.65 -5.48 0.90
CA GLY A 88 -17.12 -5.49 0.74
C GLY A 88 -17.62 -6.16 -0.54
N GLY A 89 -16.77 -6.27 -1.56
CA GLY A 89 -17.02 -7.11 -2.72
C GLY A 89 -16.69 -8.56 -2.36
N SER A 90 -17.70 -9.41 -2.26
CA SER A 90 -17.62 -10.86 -2.07
C SER A 90 -16.25 -11.46 -2.48
N GLN A 91 -15.66 -12.27 -1.60
CA GLN A 91 -14.59 -13.27 -1.87
C GLN A 91 -14.85 -14.19 -3.10
N ALA A 92 -15.93 -13.98 -3.85
CA ALA A 92 -16.37 -14.75 -5.01
C ALA A 92 -15.63 -14.41 -6.32
N GLN A 93 -14.70 -13.46 -6.32
CA GLN A 93 -13.69 -13.35 -7.38
C GLN A 93 -12.31 -13.38 -6.75
N MET A 94 -11.95 -14.55 -6.24
CA MET A 94 -10.56 -14.99 -6.26
C MET A 94 -10.14 -15.03 -7.75
N LYS A 95 -9.83 -13.86 -8.32
CA LYS A 95 -9.18 -13.75 -9.62
C LYS A 95 -7.91 -14.58 -9.48
N GLU A 96 -7.80 -15.60 -10.32
CA GLU A 96 -6.57 -16.35 -10.50
C GLU A 96 -5.39 -15.38 -10.51
N THR A 97 -4.35 -15.75 -9.77
CA THR A 97 -3.08 -15.05 -9.66
C THR A 97 -2.57 -14.66 -11.05
N ASN A 98 -2.82 -13.41 -11.45
CA ASN A 98 -2.02 -12.76 -12.46
C ASN A 98 -1.00 -11.90 -11.74
N SER A 99 -0.02 -12.55 -11.11
CA SER A 99 1.32 -11.99 -11.10
C SER A 99 1.73 -11.89 -12.56
N PHE A 100 1.41 -10.78 -13.23
CA PHE A 100 1.91 -10.57 -14.57
C PHE A 100 3.42 -10.38 -14.44
N PRO A 101 4.25 -11.27 -15.01
CA PRO A 101 5.66 -10.92 -15.17
C PRO A 101 5.70 -9.65 -16.01
N SER A 102 6.07 -8.53 -15.40
CA SER A 102 6.31 -7.31 -16.16
C SER A 102 7.66 -7.53 -16.84
N GLN A 103 7.61 -7.83 -18.13
CA GLN A 103 8.81 -7.88 -18.95
C GLN A 103 9.18 -6.44 -19.26
N TYR A 104 10.36 -6.00 -18.82
CA TYR A 104 10.93 -4.77 -19.34
C TYR A 104 12.12 -5.09 -20.25
N LEU A 105 12.21 -4.36 -21.35
CA LEU A 105 13.27 -4.53 -22.33
C LEU A 105 14.51 -3.76 -21.85
N ASP A 106 15.60 -4.47 -21.57
CA ASP A 106 16.90 -3.81 -21.36
C ASP A 106 17.49 -3.47 -22.73
N TYR A 107 17.24 -2.25 -23.21
CA TYR A 107 17.74 -1.77 -24.50
C TYR A 107 19.27 -1.81 -24.64
N LYS A 108 20.04 -1.85 -23.54
CA LYS A 108 21.50 -1.91 -23.60
C LYS A 108 22.01 -3.33 -23.82
N LYS A 109 21.25 -4.33 -23.39
CA LYS A 109 21.62 -5.74 -23.46
C LYS A 109 20.76 -6.55 -24.40
N ASP A 110 19.79 -5.91 -25.05
CA ASP A 110 18.81 -6.52 -25.96
C ASP A 110 18.17 -7.79 -25.38
N THR A 111 17.82 -7.72 -24.09
CA THR A 111 17.28 -8.87 -23.34
C THR A 111 16.01 -8.48 -22.59
N PHE A 112 15.03 -9.39 -22.61
CA PHE A 112 13.82 -9.27 -21.80
C PHE A 112 14.14 -9.71 -20.36
N ASN A 113 13.99 -8.80 -19.41
CA ASN A 113 14.14 -9.12 -18.00
C ASN A 113 12.77 -9.26 -17.35
N LEU A 114 12.60 -10.31 -16.56
CA LEU A 114 11.42 -10.53 -15.75
C LEU A 114 11.55 -9.67 -14.49
N SER A 115 10.71 -8.65 -14.31
CA SER A 115 10.49 -8.07 -12.99
C SER A 115 9.15 -8.53 -12.43
N VAL A 116 9.18 -8.93 -11.16
CA VAL A 116 7.97 -9.01 -10.35
C VAL A 116 7.61 -7.57 -10.02
N VAL A 117 6.67 -7.00 -10.76
CA VAL A 117 6.00 -5.78 -10.30
C VAL A 117 5.06 -6.23 -9.20
N ILE A 118 5.36 -5.82 -7.96
CA ILE A 118 4.41 -5.93 -6.86
C ILE A 118 3.25 -5.03 -7.26
N ASP A 119 2.15 -5.66 -7.67
CA ASP A 119 0.88 -4.99 -7.92
C ASP A 119 0.52 -4.20 -6.63
N PRO A 120 0.25 -2.88 -6.69
CA PRO A 120 -0.23 -2.13 -5.54
C PRO A 120 -1.48 -2.76 -4.90
N ASP A 121 -2.30 -3.47 -5.69
CA ASP A 121 -3.44 -4.24 -5.22
C ASP A 121 -3.03 -5.49 -4.41
N ASP A 122 -1.79 -5.97 -4.58
CA ASP A 122 -1.30 -7.15 -3.86
C ASP A 122 -1.19 -6.86 -2.36
N ILE A 123 -0.88 -5.61 -1.95
CA ILE A 123 -0.83 -5.21 -0.52
C ILE A 123 -2.19 -5.43 0.17
N PHE A 124 -3.30 -5.27 -0.56
CA PHE A 124 -4.65 -5.47 -0.03
C PHE A 124 -5.20 -6.89 -0.20
N ARG A 125 -4.49 -7.74 -0.96
CA ARG A 125 -4.77 -9.19 -1.04
C ARG A 125 -4.18 -9.96 0.14
N TYR A 126 -3.15 -9.42 0.80
CA TYR A 126 -2.62 -9.95 2.05
C TYR A 126 -3.42 -9.45 3.26
N ASP A 127 -3.36 -10.19 4.38
CA ASP A 127 -3.89 -9.71 5.66
C ASP A 127 -3.17 -8.40 6.02
N LEU A 128 -3.88 -7.28 5.87
CA LEU A 128 -3.35 -5.95 6.15
C LEU A 128 -2.83 -5.84 7.60
N ALA A 129 -3.47 -6.54 8.54
CA ALA A 129 -2.98 -6.58 9.91
C ALA A 129 -1.62 -7.28 9.99
N GLN A 130 -1.39 -8.33 9.19
CA GLN A 130 -0.09 -8.98 9.10
C GLN A 130 0.99 -8.07 8.54
N LYS A 131 0.74 -7.36 7.42
CA LYS A 131 1.74 -6.44 6.85
C LYS A 131 2.08 -5.28 7.75
N LEU A 132 1.09 -4.70 8.43
CA LEU A 132 1.34 -3.65 9.42
C LEU A 132 2.11 -4.19 10.63
N SER A 133 1.87 -5.44 11.02
CA SER A 133 2.58 -6.09 12.13
C SER A 133 4.02 -6.44 11.78
N GLU A 134 4.29 -6.93 10.58
CA GLU A 134 5.65 -7.16 10.06
C GLU A 134 6.46 -5.86 10.06
N TYR A 135 5.85 -4.76 9.58
CA TYR A 135 6.47 -3.45 9.60
C TYR A 135 6.71 -2.93 11.02
N ALA A 136 5.74 -3.08 11.92
CA ALA A 136 5.85 -2.68 13.32
C ALA A 136 7.00 -3.42 14.03
N PHE A 137 7.09 -4.73 13.79
CA PHE A 137 8.15 -5.59 14.32
C PHE A 137 9.52 -5.14 13.82
N TRP A 138 9.67 -4.99 12.49
CA TRP A 138 10.91 -4.51 11.89
C TRP A 138 11.32 -3.13 12.41
N LEU A 139 10.37 -2.19 12.50
CA LEU A 139 10.63 -0.83 12.98
C LEU A 139 11.16 -0.82 14.41
N GLN A 140 10.59 -1.67 15.27
CA GLN A 140 11.01 -1.76 16.66
C GLN A 140 12.37 -2.46 16.77
N HIS A 141 12.57 -3.56 16.05
CA HIS A 141 13.85 -4.26 16.00
C HIS A 141 15.00 -3.35 15.56
N GLU A 142 14.80 -2.58 14.47
CA GLU A 142 15.80 -1.62 13.98
C GLU A 142 16.09 -0.51 14.98
N TYR A 143 15.07 -0.06 15.73
CA TYR A 143 15.29 0.92 16.79
C TYR A 143 16.16 0.35 17.91
N SER A 144 15.88 -0.86 18.38
CA SER A 144 16.66 -1.53 19.42
C SER A 144 18.12 -1.69 18.99
N ARG A 145 18.36 -2.17 17.76
CA ARG A 145 19.72 -2.28 17.18
C ARG A 145 20.50 -0.97 17.18
N THR A 146 19.80 0.16 17.04
CA THR A 146 20.45 1.48 16.99
C THR A 146 20.79 2.04 18.34
N LEU A 147 20.12 1.59 19.41
CA LEU A 147 20.46 1.94 20.79
C LEU A 147 21.78 1.28 21.22
N ASP A 148 22.04 0.07 20.72
CA ASP A 148 23.25 -0.69 21.03
C ASP A 148 24.50 -0.17 20.28
N HIS A 149 24.35 0.76 19.33
CA HIS A 149 25.44 1.27 18.51
C HIS A 149 25.96 2.64 19.01
N PRO A 150 27.26 2.79 19.34
CA PRO A 150 27.82 3.98 19.99
C PRO A 150 27.80 5.29 19.15
N GLN A 151 27.46 5.21 17.86
CA GLN A 151 27.32 6.36 16.95
C GLN A 151 25.88 6.58 16.46
N GLY A 152 24.92 5.74 16.88
CA GLY A 152 23.57 5.67 16.30
C GLY A 152 22.50 6.53 17.00
N SER A 153 22.74 7.00 18.23
CA SER A 153 21.70 7.55 19.10
C SER A 153 21.20 8.94 18.70
N LEU A 154 22.09 9.82 18.24
CA LEU A 154 21.76 11.25 18.08
C LEU A 154 20.86 11.60 16.88
N PHE A 155 20.70 10.70 15.90
CA PHE A 155 19.93 10.97 14.68
C PHE A 155 18.63 10.15 14.55
N LYS A 156 18.36 9.18 15.45
CA LYS A 156 17.32 8.17 15.23
C LYS A 156 16.14 8.17 16.22
N GLU A 157 16.19 8.87 17.36
CA GLU A 157 15.02 8.98 18.24
C GLU A 157 13.84 9.67 17.56
N GLY A 158 14.08 10.83 16.92
CA GLY A 158 13.06 11.52 16.13
C GLY A 158 12.57 10.72 14.92
N TRP A 159 13.41 9.84 14.36
CA TRP A 159 13.07 8.96 13.24
C TRP A 159 12.08 7.87 13.65
N HIS A 160 12.31 7.22 14.80
CA HIS A 160 11.43 6.17 15.32
C HIS A 160 10.11 6.76 15.79
N ALA A 161 10.14 7.82 16.59
CA ALA A 161 8.92 8.49 17.06
C ALA A 161 8.03 8.96 15.90
N LYS A 162 8.62 9.52 14.84
CA LYS A 162 7.88 9.98 13.65
C LYS A 162 7.25 8.82 12.86
N ARG A 163 7.96 7.70 12.71
CA ARG A 163 7.42 6.49 12.05
C ARG A 163 6.35 5.81 12.89
N MET A 164 6.54 5.74 14.21
CA MET A 164 5.56 5.15 15.12
C MET A 164 4.26 5.96 15.15
N SER A 165 4.37 7.29 15.17
CA SER A 165 3.22 8.20 15.03
C SER A 165 2.48 7.99 13.72
N TRP A 166 3.21 7.85 12.60
CA TRP A 166 2.61 7.61 11.30
C TRP A 166 1.94 6.22 11.19
N LEU A 167 2.59 5.18 11.70
CA LEU A 167 2.06 3.83 11.76
C LEU A 167 0.77 3.79 12.58
N THR A 168 0.75 4.45 13.74
CA THR A 168 -0.44 4.53 14.61
C THR A 168 -1.59 5.22 13.89
N LYS A 169 -1.32 6.35 13.21
CA LYS A 169 -2.34 7.04 12.40
C LYS A 169 -2.87 6.15 11.28
N LEU A 170 -2.00 5.39 10.61
CA LEU A 170 -2.39 4.47 9.56
C LEU A 170 -3.26 3.33 10.09
N VAL A 171 -2.82 2.63 11.14
CA VAL A 171 -3.55 1.54 11.81
C VAL A 171 -4.95 2.00 12.22
N ASN A 172 -5.04 3.17 12.86
CA ASN A 172 -6.32 3.76 13.25
C ASN A 172 -7.20 4.11 12.05
N THR A 173 -6.62 4.68 10.98
CA THR A 173 -7.36 5.02 9.77
C THR A 173 -7.92 3.76 9.08
N MET A 174 -7.14 2.69 9.06
CA MET A 174 -7.58 1.40 8.48
C MET A 174 -8.58 0.66 9.37
N GLY A 175 -8.85 1.13 10.60
CA GLY A 175 -9.79 0.51 11.53
C GLY A 175 -9.25 -0.78 12.16
N ILE A 176 -7.93 -0.98 12.15
CA ILE A 176 -7.30 -2.15 12.75
C ILE A 176 -7.00 -1.82 14.21
N SER A 177 -7.40 -2.68 15.13
CA SER A 177 -7.06 -2.47 16.54
C SER A 177 -5.56 -2.71 16.77
N VAL A 178 -4.95 -1.91 17.64
CA VAL A 178 -3.53 -2.10 18.00
C VAL A 178 -3.33 -3.47 18.69
N GLN A 179 -4.35 -3.98 19.39
CA GLN A 179 -4.36 -5.32 19.97
C GLN A 179 -4.23 -6.39 18.89
N LYS A 180 -4.90 -6.22 17.75
CA LYS A 180 -4.76 -7.14 16.60
C LYS A 180 -3.36 -7.10 16.02
N ILE A 181 -2.75 -5.91 15.92
CA ILE A 181 -1.34 -5.77 15.51
C ILE A 181 -0.43 -6.53 16.46
N LYS A 182 -0.56 -6.29 17.77
CA LYS A 182 0.22 -6.99 18.79
C LYS A 182 0.08 -8.51 18.67
N GLN A 183 -1.15 -9.02 18.57
CA GLN A 183 -1.42 -10.45 18.46
C GLN A 183 -0.73 -11.07 17.24
N VAL A 184 -0.73 -10.38 16.09
CA VAL A 184 -0.08 -10.90 14.89
C VAL A 184 1.45 -10.81 15.02
N MET A 185 1.99 -9.76 15.65
CA MET A 185 3.42 -9.66 15.95
C MET A 185 3.91 -10.81 16.84
N GLU A 186 3.11 -11.24 17.82
CA GLU A 186 3.44 -12.39 18.69
C GLU A 186 3.57 -13.70 17.91
N GLY A 187 2.94 -13.81 16.74
CA GLY A 187 3.03 -14.96 15.84
C GLY A 187 4.15 -14.87 14.79
N ILE A 188 4.95 -13.80 14.78
CA ILE A 188 6.06 -13.65 13.83
C ILE A 188 7.22 -14.54 14.29
N HIS A 189 7.58 -15.50 13.45
CA HIS A 189 8.77 -16.34 13.61
C HIS A 189 9.79 -15.96 12.54
N LEU A 190 10.99 -15.57 12.96
CA LEU A 190 12.11 -15.30 12.07
C LEU A 190 13.19 -16.36 12.29
N GLU A 191 13.79 -16.83 11.20
CA GLU A 191 14.96 -17.69 11.27
C GLU A 191 16.16 -16.86 11.72
N GLU A 192 16.70 -17.18 12.90
CA GLU A 192 17.90 -16.53 13.40
C GLU A 192 19.09 -16.89 12.51
N THR A 193 19.92 -15.90 12.17
CA THR A 193 21.18 -16.14 11.47
C THR A 193 22.32 -16.23 12.48
N SER A 194 23.45 -16.83 12.10
CA SER A 194 24.64 -16.91 12.96
C SER A 194 25.17 -15.53 13.41
N SER A 195 24.77 -14.45 12.74
CA SER A 195 25.15 -13.07 13.00
C SER A 195 24.13 -12.24 13.78
N GLU A 196 22.87 -12.67 13.89
CA GLU A 196 21.79 -11.85 14.48
C GLU A 196 20.82 -12.73 15.28
N LYS A 197 20.83 -12.53 16.60
CA LYS A 197 19.85 -13.14 17.52
C LYS A 197 18.66 -12.20 17.64
N ILE A 198 17.45 -12.73 17.46
CA ILE A 198 16.23 -11.93 17.43
C ILE A 198 15.37 -12.33 18.63
N ASP A 199 15.36 -11.48 19.66
CA ASP A 199 14.42 -11.63 20.77
C ASP A 199 13.05 -11.06 20.38
N ALA A 200 12.26 -11.87 19.69
CA ALA A 200 10.92 -11.51 19.24
C ALA A 200 10.01 -11.03 20.38
N LYS A 201 10.14 -11.62 21.57
CA LYS A 201 9.34 -11.24 22.73
C LYS A 201 9.72 -9.86 23.24
N ALA A 202 11.02 -9.58 23.40
CA ALA A 202 11.48 -8.26 23.79
C ALA A 202 11.07 -7.18 22.79
N ILE A 203 11.11 -7.46 21.49
CA ILE A 203 10.66 -6.55 20.44
C ILE A 203 9.17 -6.21 20.60
N VAL A 204 8.31 -7.22 20.78
CA VAL A 204 6.87 -7.00 20.98
C VAL A 204 6.60 -6.19 22.25
N ASP A 205 7.28 -6.50 23.35
CA ASP A 205 7.11 -5.79 24.63
C ASP A 205 7.56 -4.32 24.55
N GLN A 206 8.67 -4.05 23.86
CA GLN A 206 9.16 -2.69 23.62
C GLN A 206 8.25 -1.90 22.68
N PHE A 207 7.71 -2.54 21.64
CA PHE A 207 6.71 -1.92 20.77
C PHE A 207 5.49 -1.50 21.58
N TRP A 208 4.98 -2.39 22.43
CA TRP A 208 3.82 -2.11 23.28
C TRP A 208 4.07 -0.99 24.30
N THR A 209 5.31 -0.88 24.78
CA THR A 209 5.72 0.20 25.68
C THR A 209 5.81 1.54 24.93
N SER A 210 6.42 1.56 23.75
CA SER A 210 6.55 2.75 22.89
C SER A 210 5.19 3.28 22.43
N LEU A 211 4.26 2.38 22.14
CA LEU A 211 2.91 2.76 21.71
C LEU A 211 2.10 3.35 22.87
N ARG A 212 2.24 2.79 24.08
CA ARG A 212 1.66 3.40 25.29
C ARG A 212 2.27 4.77 25.56
N ALA A 213 3.59 4.94 25.50
CA ALA A 213 4.22 6.24 25.70
C ALA A 213 3.77 7.32 24.68
N SER A 214 3.50 6.93 23.43
CA SER A 214 3.03 7.88 22.40
C SER A 214 1.54 8.25 22.52
N SER A 215 0.72 7.42 23.16
CA SER A 215 -0.69 7.72 23.46
C SER A 215 -0.91 8.81 24.53
N TRP A 216 0.11 9.14 25.32
CA TRP A 216 0.06 10.20 26.35
C TRP A 216 0.37 11.60 25.78
N ASN A 217 0.75 11.70 24.50
CA ASN A 217 1.05 12.97 23.84
C ASN A 217 -0.14 13.58 23.09
N TYR A 218 -1.35 13.04 23.29
CA TYR A 218 -2.61 13.53 22.71
C TYR A 218 -3.76 13.52 23.73
N ALA A 219 -3.48 13.94 24.97
CA ALA A 219 -4.48 14.28 25.97
C ALA A 219 -4.35 15.76 26.36
#